data_AF-D6BIL7-F1
#
_entry.id   AF-D6BIL7-F1
#
_cell.length_a   1.000
_cell.length_b   1.000
_cell.length_c   1.000
_cell.angle_alpha   90.00
_cell.angle_beta   90.00
_cell.angle_gamma   90.00
#
_symmetry.space_group_name_H-M   'P 1'
#
loop_
_entity.id
_entity.type
_entity.pdbx_description
1 polymer ?
#
loop_
_entity_poly.entity_id
_entity_poly.type
_entity_poly.pdbx_seq_one_letter_code
_entity_poly.pdbx_strand_id
1 'polypeptide(L)' 'MEMKDIIEKVNYYTKLSKERKLTEEEIKDREIYRRMYLDKFKAQVKAHLDNIEIVDEKDFKN' A
#
# COMPACT_ATOMS: atom_id res chain seq x y z
N MET A 1 -0.30 13.40 0.13
CA MET A 1 -0.24 12.56 1.35
C MET A 1 0.78 11.46 1.10
N GLU A 2 1.72 11.33 2.01
CA GLU A 2 2.79 10.35 1.89
C GLU A 2 2.28 8.95 2.21
N MET A 3 2.97 7.92 1.71
CA MET A 3 2.59 6.53 1.97
C MET A 3 2.53 6.23 3.48
N LYS A 4 3.47 6.82 4.24
CA LYS A 4 3.55 6.67 5.69
C LYS A 4 2.27 7.14 6.38
N ASP A 5 1.76 8.32 6.03
CA ASP A 5 0.55 8.89 6.63
C ASP A 5 -0.68 8.01 6.36
N ILE A 6 -0.79 7.46 5.15
CA ILE A 6 -1.88 6.57 4.75
C ILE A 6 -1.85 5.29 5.59
N ILE A 7 -0.67 4.68 5.75
CA ILE A 7 -0.48 3.47 6.55
C ILE A 7 -0.82 3.74 8.02
N GLU A 8 -0.38 4.87 8.57
CA GLU A 8 -0.70 5.27 9.94
C GLU A 8 -2.22 5.39 10.15
N LYS A 9 -2.95 5.99 9.20
CA LYS A 9 -4.42 6.08 9.26
C LYS A 9 -5.10 4.72 9.17
N VAL A 10 -4.67 3.85 8.25
CA VAL A 10 -5.22 2.48 8.15
C VAL A 10 -4.99 1.69 9.45
N ASN A 11 -3.79 1.81 10.04
CA ASN A 11 -3.46 1.16 11.31
C ASN A 11 -4.27 1.72 12.48
N TYR A 12 -4.50 3.04 12.51
CA TYR A 12 -5.35 3.69 13.50
C TYR A 12 -6.77 3.10 13.50
N TYR A 13 -7.44 3.04 12.35
CA TYR A 13 -8.79 2.45 12.29
C TYR A 13 -8.78 0.94 12.56
N THR A 14 -7.71 0.24 12.22
CA THR A 14 -7.56 -1.19 12.54
C THR A 14 -7.48 -1.40 14.05
N LYS A 15 -6.69 -0.58 14.76
CA LYS A 15 -6.61 -0.62 16.22
C LYS A 15 -7.96 -0.28 16.85
N LEU A 16 -8.59 0.81 16.41
CA LEU A 16 -9.89 1.25 16.91
C LEU A 16 -10.98 0.18 16.70
N SER A 17 -10.97 -0.53 15.57
CA SER A 17 -11.91 -1.62 15.26
C SER A 17 -11.78 -2.85 16.17
N LYS A 18 -10.60 -3.04 16.80
CA LYS A 18 -10.38 -4.10 17.79
C LYS A 18 -10.91 -3.72 19.18
N GLU A 19 -10.90 -2.42 19.48
CA GLU A 19 -11.36 -1.87 20.77
C GLU A 19 -12.88 -1.68 20.77
N ARG A 20 -13.46 -1.24 19.64
CA ARG A 20 -14.91 -1.06 19.48
C ARG A 20 -15.36 -1.18 18.02
N LYS A 21 -16.66 -1.28 17.81
CA LYS A 21 -17.24 -1.14 16.47
C LYS A 21 -16.97 0.29 15.94
N LEU A 22 -16.57 0.38 14.68
CA LEU A 22 -16.39 1.65 13.99
C LEU A 22 -17.76 2.27 13.64
N THR A 23 -17.83 3.60 13.65
CA THR A 23 -18.99 4.33 13.14
C THR A 23 -19.02 4.28 11.61
N GLU A 24 -20.14 4.64 11.00
CA GLU A 24 -20.26 4.67 9.53
C GLU A 24 -19.28 5.65 8.89
N GLU A 25 -19.04 6.80 9.51
CA GLU A 25 -18.07 7.79 9.06
C GLU A 25 -16.65 7.23 9.10
N GLU A 26 -16.26 6.57 10.19
CA GLU A 26 -14.95 5.94 10.33
C GLU A 26 -14.73 4.80 9.33
N ILE A 27 -15.79 4.06 9.00
CA ILE A 27 -15.74 3.02 7.96
C ILE A 27 -15.46 3.64 6.60
N LYS A 28 -16.18 4.72 6.25
CA LYS A 28 -15.99 5.46 4.99
C LYS A 28 -14.58 6.03 4.89
N ASP A 29 -14.10 6.67 5.96
CA ASP A 29 -12.74 7.22 5.99
C ASP A 29 -11.69 6.12 5.84
N ARG A 30 -11.83 5.01 6.59
CA ARG A 30 -10.94 3.86 6.46
C ARG A 30 -10.89 3.34 5.03
N GLU A 31 -12.03 3.31 4.33
CA GLU A 31 -12.10 2.84 2.96
C GLU A 31 -11.38 3.77 1.97
N ILE A 32 -11.49 5.09 2.17
CA ILE A 32 -10.73 6.09 1.41
C ILE A 32 -9.22 5.83 1.55
N TYR A 33 -8.73 5.68 2.79
CA TYR A 33 -7.31 5.44 3.03
C TYR A 33 -6.84 4.08 2.48
N ARG A 34 -7.66 3.02 2.59
CA ARG A 34 -7.33 1.71 2.00
C ARG A 34 -7.25 1.77 0.48
N ARG A 35 -8.13 2.53 -0.18
CA ARG A 35 -8.06 2.74 -1.64
C ARG A 35 -6.76 3.44 -2.02
N MET A 36 -6.43 4.55 -1.35
CA MET A 36 -5.19 5.29 -1.59
C MET A 36 -3.94 4.42 -1.39
N TYR A 37 -3.92 3.58 -0.36
CA TYR A 37 -2.84 2.62 -0.13
C TYR A 37 -2.69 1.64 -1.30
N LEU A 38 -3.79 1.00 -1.71
CA LEU A 38 -3.78 0.01 -2.78
C LEU A 38 -3.35 0.62 -4.12
N ASP A 39 -3.78 1.83 -4.43
CA ASP A 39 -3.44 2.49 -5.69
C ASP A 39 -1.93 2.82 -5.74
N LYS A 40 -1.38 3.36 -4.65
CA LYS A 40 0.07 3.61 -4.53
C LYS A 40 0.87 2.31 -4.55
N PHE A 41 0.42 1.28 -3.83
CA PHE A 41 1.08 -0.01 -3.80
C PHE A 41 1.12 -0.68 -5.19
N LYS A 42 -0.01 -0.67 -5.92
CA LYS A 42 -0.08 -1.18 -7.29
C LYS A 42 0.84 -0.42 -8.24
N ALA A 43 0.89 0.91 -8.14
CA ALA A 43 1.79 1.73 -8.95
C ALA A 43 3.26 1.38 -8.69
N GLN A 44 3.63 1.18 -7.42
CA GLN A 44 4.99 0.77 -7.03
C GLN A 44 5.32 -0.63 -7.57
N VAL A 45 4.43 -1.62 -7.41
CA VAL A 45 4.63 -2.98 -7.94
C VAL A 45 4.79 -2.95 -9.46
N LYS A 46 3.93 -2.19 -10.16
CA LYS A 46 4.04 -2.03 -11.61
C LYS A 46 5.40 -1.44 -12.00
N ALA A 47 5.82 -0.37 -11.34
CA ALA A 47 7.13 0.24 -11.61
C ALA A 47 8.28 -0.74 -11.36
N HIS A 48 8.20 -1.59 -10.33
CA HIS A 48 9.21 -2.64 -10.14
C HIS A 48 9.20 -3.64 -11.30
N LEU A 49 8.04 -4.15 -11.71
CA LEU A 49 7.92 -5.10 -12.82
C LEU A 49 8.42 -4.52 -14.15
N ASP A 50 8.10 -3.25 -14.43
CA ASP A 50 8.53 -2.56 -15.65
C ASP A 50 10.07 -2.39 -15.74
N ASN A 51 10.78 -2.48 -14.61
CA ASN A 51 12.23 -2.36 -14.52
C ASN A 51 12.96 -3.69 -14.29
N ILE A 52 12.24 -4.83 -14.27
CA ILE A 52 12.90 -6.14 -14.18
C ILE A 52 13.52 -6.48 -15.53
N GLU A 53 14.82 -6.77 -15.52
CA GLU A 53 15.54 -7.32 -16.66
C GLU A 53 15.85 -8.80 -16.40
N ILE A 54 15.59 -9.65 -17.39
CA ILE A 54 15.99 -11.05 -17.36
C ILE A 54 17.42 -11.09 -17.90
N VAL A 55 18.36 -11.49 -17.05
CA VAL A 55 19.78 -11.62 -17.39
C VAL A 55 20.14 -13.10 -17.50
N ASP A 56 20.79 -13.50 -18.60
CA ASP A 56 21.36 -14.83 -18.75
C ASP A 56 22.77 -14.89 -18.15
N GLU A 57 23.25 -16.09 -17.79
CA GLU A 57 24.62 -16.27 -17.27
C GLU A 57 25.72 -15.71 -18.21
N LYS A 58 25.42 -15.58 -19.50
CA LYS A 58 26.31 -15.02 -20.52
C LYS A 58 26.43 -13.49 -20.47
N ASP A 59 25.47 -12.81 -19.84
CA ASP A 59 25.42 -11.36 -19.72
C ASP A 59 26.29 -10.85 -18.55
N PHE A 60 26.64 -11.73 -17.61
CA PHE A 60 27.65 -11.47 -16.59
C PHE A 60 29.05 -11.59 -17.20
N LYS A 61 29.58 -10.47 -17.71
CA LYS A 61 31.02 -10.38 -18.03
C LYS A 61 31.78 -10.15 -16.73
N ASN A 62 32.54 -11.16 -16.30
CA ASN A 62 33.65 -10.99 -15.35
C ASN A 62 34.70 -10.01 -15.88
#